data_AF-A0A4Y3HX05-F1
#
_entry.id   AF-A0A4Y3HX05-F1
#
_cell.length_a   1.000
_cell.length_b   1.000
_cell.length_c   1.000
_cell.angle_alpha   90.00
_cell.angle_beta   90.00
_cell.angle_gamma   90.00
#
_symmetry.space_group_name_H-M   'P 1'
#
loop_
_entity.id
_entity.type
_entity.pdbx_description
1 polymer ?
#
loop_
_entity_poly.entity_id
_entity_poly.type
_entity_poly.pdbx_seq_one_letter_code
_entity_poly.pdbx_strand_id
1 'polypeptide(L)'
;MLNTTSNSVKLIRALRALIVIRIFGIIFMKKSCLALVTGLLMSSSAFADSLLSFQTEIVPQVINSKAVDNGIFTDVDQIKIDEGSNQIGVTIGQIVFEDGKRRKFDSSLMLMTFKAEDEDSYQLSYKKMRTIEEANKFDKSPTFTLTDGSGEPVDFDLVVLPKSGFQGFNDYEKQVVSYNKLVDAGTASTMAAAAVSAVPSADSMALSADIKTQFSKLSRDEQQQFMQWAMQNLK
;
A
#
# COMPACT_ATOMS: atom_id res chain seq x y z
N MET A 1 23.40 -94.29 -28.60
CA MET A 1 24.14 -93.01 -28.38
C MET A 1 23.98 -92.20 -29.65
N LEU A 2 23.49 -90.97 -29.76
CA LEU A 2 23.14 -89.89 -28.84
C LEU A 2 21.95 -89.13 -29.46
N ASN A 3 20.84 -88.89 -28.74
CA ASN A 3 19.90 -87.82 -29.15
C ASN A 3 18.98 -87.31 -28.03
N THR A 4 19.45 -87.28 -26.78
CA THR A 4 18.67 -86.78 -25.63
C THR A 4 19.12 -85.41 -25.13
N THR A 5 20.25 -84.89 -25.62
CA THR A 5 20.83 -83.61 -25.16
C THR A 5 20.28 -82.37 -25.90
N SER A 6 19.63 -82.54 -27.07
CA SER A 6 19.20 -81.41 -27.93
C SER A 6 17.87 -80.79 -27.51
N ASN A 7 16.90 -81.59 -27.05
CA ASN A 7 15.57 -81.10 -26.68
C ASN A 7 15.54 -80.38 -25.32
N SER A 8 16.30 -80.86 -24.33
CA SER A 8 16.37 -80.21 -23.01
C SER A 8 17.01 -78.82 -23.08
N VAL A 9 18.02 -78.64 -23.93
CA VAL A 9 18.70 -77.34 -24.11
C VAL A 9 17.80 -76.34 -24.85
N LYS A 10 16.97 -76.79 -25.79
CA LYS A 10 15.97 -75.95 -26.47
C LYS A 10 14.85 -75.52 -25.51
N LEU A 11 14.37 -76.43 -24.67
CA LEU A 11 13.32 -76.14 -23.69
C LEU A 11 13.80 -75.16 -22.61
N ILE A 12 15.03 -75.33 -22.12
CA ILE A 12 15.65 -74.42 -21.13
C ILE A 12 15.92 -73.04 -21.74
N ARG A 13 16.31 -72.95 -23.02
CA ARG A 13 16.47 -71.66 -23.73
C ARG A 13 15.13 -70.96 -23.98
N ALA A 14 14.08 -71.70 -24.32
CA ALA A 14 12.74 -71.17 -24.47
C ALA A 14 12.14 -70.67 -23.14
N LEU A 15 12.31 -71.41 -22.04
CA LEU A 15 11.88 -70.98 -20.70
C LEU A 15 12.62 -69.73 -20.23
N ARG A 16 13.93 -69.64 -20.48
CA ARG A 16 14.74 -68.46 -20.17
C ARG A 16 14.31 -67.23 -20.99
N ALA A 17 14.00 -67.38 -22.26
CA ALA A 17 13.47 -66.30 -23.10
C ALA A 17 12.10 -65.81 -22.63
N LEU A 18 11.19 -66.73 -22.24
CA LEU A 18 9.85 -66.37 -21.77
C LEU A 18 9.88 -65.64 -20.42
N ILE A 19 10.80 -66.02 -19.52
CA ILE A 19 11.00 -65.38 -18.21
C ILE A 19 11.61 -63.99 -18.37
N VAL A 20 12.62 -63.82 -19.24
CA VAL A 20 13.25 -62.51 -19.51
C VAL A 20 12.25 -61.53 -20.14
N ILE A 21 11.39 -61.99 -21.06
CA ILE A 21 10.35 -61.14 -21.69
C ILE A 21 9.29 -60.70 -20.67
N ARG A 22 8.85 -61.61 -19.77
CA ARG A 22 7.89 -61.27 -18.70
C ARG A 22 8.48 -60.32 -17.65
N ILE A 23 9.75 -60.49 -17.29
CA ILE A 23 10.46 -59.61 -16.33
C ILE A 23 10.74 -58.24 -16.94
N PHE A 24 11.12 -58.15 -18.23
CA PHE A 24 11.36 -56.87 -18.90
C PHE A 24 10.07 -56.05 -19.11
N GLY A 25 8.94 -56.72 -19.41
CA GLY A 25 7.63 -56.06 -19.50
C GLY A 25 7.12 -55.48 -18.17
N ILE A 26 7.36 -56.18 -17.05
CA ILE A 26 6.97 -55.71 -15.71
C ILE A 26 7.87 -54.56 -15.23
N ILE A 27 9.14 -54.54 -15.63
CA ILE A 27 10.09 -53.47 -15.26
C ILE A 27 9.84 -52.19 -16.08
N PHE A 28 9.40 -52.30 -17.34
CA PHE A 28 9.12 -51.13 -18.19
C PHE A 28 7.82 -50.41 -17.75
N MET A 29 6.78 -51.16 -17.36
CA MET A 29 5.49 -50.57 -16.94
C MET A 29 5.57 -49.84 -15.58
N LYS A 30 6.56 -50.18 -14.75
CA LYS A 30 6.77 -49.55 -13.43
C LYS A 30 7.62 -48.26 -13.50
N LYS A 31 8.41 -48.10 -14.56
CA LYS A 31 9.30 -46.92 -14.76
C LYS A 31 8.65 -45.84 -15.62
N SER A 32 7.74 -46.20 -16.53
CA SER A 32 6.98 -45.22 -17.32
C SER A 32 5.83 -44.57 -16.55
N CYS A 33 5.25 -45.21 -15.53
CA CYS A 33 4.28 -44.54 -14.64
C CYS A 33 4.94 -43.57 -13.64
N LEU A 34 6.24 -43.72 -13.36
CA LEU A 34 6.93 -42.86 -12.38
C LEU A 34 7.45 -41.55 -12.99
N ALA A 35 7.47 -41.42 -14.32
CA ALA A 35 7.90 -40.19 -15.00
C ALA A 35 6.76 -39.19 -15.29
N LEU A 36 5.50 -39.56 -15.00
CA LEU A 36 4.33 -38.72 -15.31
C LEU A 36 3.77 -37.96 -14.09
N VAL A 37 4.32 -38.17 -12.89
CA VAL A 37 3.79 -37.62 -11.63
C VAL A 37 4.56 -36.39 -11.13
N THR A 38 5.76 -36.10 -11.65
CA THR A 38 6.62 -35.00 -11.17
C THR A 38 6.32 -33.63 -11.80
N GLY A 39 5.32 -33.52 -12.68
CA GLY A 39 5.05 -32.31 -13.47
C GLY A 39 3.86 -31.46 -13.01
N LEU A 40 3.14 -31.81 -11.93
CA LEU A 40 1.83 -31.22 -11.61
C LEU A 40 1.80 -30.23 -10.43
N LEU A 41 2.94 -29.86 -9.84
CA LEU A 41 2.93 -29.01 -8.62
C LEU A 41 3.63 -27.66 -8.78
N MET A 42 4.00 -27.25 -9.99
CA MET A 42 4.30 -25.83 -10.25
C MET A 42 2.98 -25.12 -10.53
N SER A 43 2.09 -25.10 -9.54
CA SER A 43 0.99 -24.14 -9.54
C SER A 43 1.66 -22.77 -9.45
N SER A 44 1.74 -22.08 -10.57
CA SER A 44 2.03 -20.65 -10.58
C SER A 44 0.96 -20.01 -9.71
N SER A 45 1.30 -19.59 -8.50
CA SER A 45 0.50 -18.61 -7.78
C SER A 45 0.49 -17.37 -8.67
N ALA A 46 -0.60 -17.21 -9.41
CA ALA A 46 -0.85 -15.99 -10.14
C ALA A 46 -1.30 -14.99 -9.08
N PHE A 47 -0.37 -14.22 -8.53
CA PHE A 47 -0.73 -13.08 -7.70
C PHE A 47 -1.54 -12.13 -8.61
N ALA A 48 -2.83 -11.97 -8.32
CA ALA A 48 -3.62 -10.94 -8.98
C ALA A 48 -3.17 -9.57 -8.44
N ASP A 49 -2.94 -8.62 -9.34
CA ASP A 49 -2.65 -7.24 -8.93
C ASP A 49 -3.86 -6.69 -8.18
N SER A 50 -3.68 -6.30 -6.92
CA SER A 50 -4.69 -5.55 -6.19
C SER A 50 -4.80 -4.14 -6.75
N LEU A 51 -6.03 -3.67 -6.96
CA LEU A 51 -6.29 -2.39 -7.61
C LEU A 51 -6.96 -1.42 -6.64
N LEU A 52 -6.38 -0.24 -6.46
CA LEU A 52 -7.04 0.86 -5.77
C LEU A 52 -7.60 1.84 -6.78
N SER A 53 -8.93 1.99 -6.75
CA SER A 53 -9.67 2.97 -7.54
C SER A 53 -9.95 4.24 -6.75
N PHE A 54 -10.04 5.35 -7.46
CA PHE A 54 -10.25 6.67 -6.90
C PHE A 54 -11.50 7.31 -7.47
N GLN A 55 -12.17 8.10 -6.64
CA GLN A 55 -13.15 9.07 -7.13
C GLN A 55 -12.41 10.17 -7.90
N THR A 56 -12.99 10.66 -9.01
CA THR A 56 -12.37 11.60 -9.98
C THR A 56 -11.66 12.82 -9.37
N GLU A 57 -12.15 13.36 -8.25
CA GLU A 57 -11.53 14.53 -7.63
C GLU A 57 -10.30 14.21 -6.75
N ILE A 58 -10.00 12.93 -6.54
CA ILE A 58 -8.84 12.45 -5.80
C ILE A 58 -7.69 12.27 -6.78
N VAL A 59 -6.59 12.96 -6.53
CA VAL A 59 -5.38 12.89 -7.34
C VAL A 59 -4.31 12.15 -6.54
N PRO A 60 -3.90 10.93 -6.96
CA PRO A 60 -2.79 10.24 -6.33
C PRO A 60 -1.47 10.98 -6.63
N GLN A 61 -0.64 11.12 -5.60
CA GLN A 61 0.64 11.84 -5.67
C GLN A 61 1.83 10.92 -5.37
N VAL A 62 1.68 10.05 -4.37
CA VAL A 62 2.75 9.17 -3.88
C VAL A 62 2.17 7.79 -3.54
N ILE A 63 2.87 6.72 -3.88
CA ILE A 63 2.58 5.35 -3.44
C ILE A 63 3.86 4.78 -2.85
N ASN A 64 3.79 4.25 -1.63
CA ASN A 64 4.91 3.59 -0.94
C ASN A 64 6.22 4.40 -1.04
N SER A 65 6.14 5.71 -0.75
CA SER A 65 7.24 6.69 -0.83
C SER A 65 7.83 6.93 -2.23
N LYS A 66 7.14 6.58 -3.31
CA LYS A 66 7.52 6.88 -4.69
C LYS A 66 6.48 7.80 -5.32
N ALA A 67 6.92 8.84 -6.03
CA ALA A 67 6.00 9.66 -6.81
C ALA A 67 5.22 8.82 -7.82
N VAL A 68 3.93 9.11 -7.97
CA VAL A 68 3.14 8.59 -9.08
C VAL A 68 3.48 9.41 -10.31
N ASP A 69 3.92 8.75 -11.38
CA ASP A 69 4.21 9.42 -12.65
C ASP A 69 2.89 9.86 -13.29
N ASN A 70 2.49 11.09 -13.00
CA ASN A 70 1.29 11.73 -13.53
C ASN A 70 1.53 12.26 -14.96
N GLY A 71 2.19 11.47 -15.81
CA GLY A 71 2.61 11.87 -17.15
C GLY A 71 1.42 12.32 -18.01
N ILE A 72 1.32 13.65 -18.23
CA ILE A 72 0.46 14.39 -19.20
C ILE A 72 -1.06 14.14 -19.11
N PHE A 73 -1.53 13.08 -18.45
CA PHE A 73 -2.93 12.72 -18.28
C PHE A 73 -3.30 12.75 -16.79
N THR A 74 -4.21 13.66 -16.45
CA THR A 74 -4.57 14.03 -15.07
C THR A 74 -5.50 13.06 -14.33
N ASP A 75 -5.91 11.95 -14.94
CA ASP A 75 -6.87 11.02 -14.35
C ASP A 75 -6.23 9.63 -14.21
N VAL A 76 -5.43 9.47 -13.15
CA VAL A 76 -5.06 8.14 -12.67
C VAL A 76 -6.18 7.65 -11.77
N ASP A 77 -7.24 7.13 -12.38
CA ASP A 77 -8.42 6.65 -11.67
C ASP A 77 -8.15 5.34 -10.92
N GLN A 78 -7.08 4.63 -11.30
CA GLN A 78 -6.69 3.36 -10.69
C GLN A 78 -5.17 3.22 -10.62
N ILE A 79 -4.70 2.63 -9.52
CA ILE A 79 -3.30 2.26 -9.32
C ILE A 79 -3.22 0.81 -8.83
N LYS A 80 -2.08 0.18 -9.12
CA LYS A 80 -1.75 -1.13 -8.57
C LYS A 80 -1.16 -0.95 -7.17
N ILE A 81 -1.55 -1.81 -6.26
CA ILE A 81 -1.02 -1.89 -4.90
C ILE A 81 -0.56 -3.31 -4.60
N ASP A 82 0.44 -3.44 -3.75
CA ASP A 82 0.98 -4.74 -3.35
C ASP A 82 0.16 -5.32 -2.19
N GLU A 83 0.24 -6.63 -1.95
CA GLU A 83 -0.34 -7.25 -0.75
C GLU A 83 0.32 -6.68 0.52
N GLY A 84 -0.47 -6.49 1.57
CA GLY A 84 0.01 -6.06 2.89
C GLY A 84 -0.09 -4.56 3.11
N SER A 85 0.88 -3.98 3.82
CA SER A 85 0.81 -2.58 4.26
C SER A 85 1.14 -1.63 3.10
N ASN A 86 0.17 -0.79 2.73
CA ASN A 86 0.32 0.21 1.70
C ASN A 86 0.19 1.62 2.27
N GLN A 87 0.98 2.55 1.75
CA GLN A 87 0.92 3.97 2.09
C GLN A 87 0.73 4.80 0.83
N ILE A 88 -0.28 5.68 0.83
CA ILE A 88 -0.67 6.44 -0.36
C ILE A 88 -0.89 7.90 0.02
N GLY A 89 -0.20 8.79 -0.69
CA GLY A 89 -0.37 10.23 -0.59
C GLY A 89 -1.33 10.71 -1.67
N VAL A 90 -2.44 11.33 -1.27
CA VAL A 90 -3.45 11.88 -2.19
C VAL A 90 -3.72 13.35 -1.91
N THR A 91 -4.17 14.06 -2.95
CA THR A 91 -4.68 15.43 -2.85
C THR A 91 -6.06 15.52 -3.49
N ILE A 92 -6.91 16.40 -3.00
CA ILE A 92 -8.24 16.66 -3.56
C ILE A 92 -8.21 17.93 -4.40
N GLY A 93 -8.56 17.80 -5.67
CA GLY A 93 -8.76 18.90 -6.59
C GLY A 93 -10.23 19.00 -6.97
N GLN A 94 -11.00 19.87 -6.30
CA GLN A 94 -12.45 19.99 -6.54
C GLN A 94 -12.85 21.44 -6.83
N ILE A 95 -13.83 21.63 -7.72
CA ILE A 95 -14.47 22.94 -7.90
C ILE A 95 -15.53 23.16 -6.82
N VAL A 96 -15.40 24.24 -6.06
CA VAL A 96 -16.33 24.66 -4.99
C VAL A 96 -16.85 26.06 -5.24
N PHE A 97 -17.87 26.47 -4.50
CA PHE A 97 -18.41 27.82 -4.54
C PHE A 97 -17.93 28.67 -3.36
N GLU A 98 -17.58 29.92 -3.64
CA GLU A 98 -17.29 30.97 -2.67
C GLU A 98 -17.95 32.25 -3.17
N ASP A 99 -18.83 32.85 -2.37
CA ASP A 99 -19.57 34.07 -2.73
C ASP A 99 -20.24 34.02 -4.11
N GLY A 100 -20.81 32.87 -4.46
CA GLY A 100 -21.49 32.63 -5.74
C GLY A 100 -20.56 32.44 -6.95
N LYS A 101 -19.24 32.45 -6.75
CA LYS A 101 -18.24 32.20 -7.81
C LYS A 101 -17.65 30.80 -7.67
N ARG A 102 -17.33 30.18 -8.81
CA ARG A 102 -16.63 28.90 -8.85
C ARG A 102 -15.14 29.13 -8.61
N ARG A 103 -14.56 28.39 -7.67
CA ARG A 103 -13.12 28.38 -7.39
C ARG A 103 -12.62 26.94 -7.33
N LYS A 104 -11.36 26.74 -7.75
CA LYS A 104 -10.67 25.47 -7.53
C LYS A 104 -10.16 25.42 -6.09
N PHE A 105 -10.55 24.38 -5.37
CA PHE A 105 -9.98 24.00 -4.09
C PHE A 105 -8.93 22.93 -4.34
N ASP A 106 -7.74 23.16 -3.80
CA ASP A 106 -6.62 22.21 -3.78
C ASP A 106 -6.27 21.92 -2.31
N SER A 107 -6.43 20.66 -1.91
CA SER A 107 -6.19 20.25 -0.53
C SER A 107 -4.69 20.17 -0.18
N SER A 108 -4.41 20.02 1.11
CA SER A 108 -3.12 19.56 1.63
C SER A 108 -2.91 18.08 1.25
N LEU A 109 -1.66 17.62 1.29
CA LEU A 109 -1.34 16.21 1.03
C LEU A 109 -1.87 15.36 2.18
N MET A 110 -2.65 14.34 1.86
CA MET A 110 -3.25 13.43 2.83
C MET A 110 -2.61 12.06 2.63
N LEU A 111 -1.91 11.58 3.66
CA LEU A 111 -1.19 10.33 3.66
C LEU A 111 -2.04 9.26 4.36
N MET A 112 -2.52 8.30 3.58
CA MET A 112 -3.31 7.17 4.06
C MET A 112 -2.43 5.94 4.18
N THR A 113 -2.62 5.15 5.23
CA THR A 113 -1.95 3.85 5.41
C THR A 113 -2.99 2.79 5.76
N PHE A 114 -3.01 1.70 5.01
CA PHE A 114 -3.98 0.62 5.18
C PHE A 114 -3.33 -0.71 4.84
N LYS A 115 -4.02 -1.81 5.17
CA LYS A 115 -3.59 -3.15 4.78
C LYS A 115 -4.48 -3.66 3.66
N ALA A 116 -3.86 -4.13 2.59
CA ALA A 116 -4.52 -4.84 1.51
C ALA A 116 -4.37 -6.35 1.71
N GLU A 117 -5.45 -7.09 1.53
CA GLU A 117 -5.46 -8.54 1.38
C GLU A 117 -5.20 -8.92 -0.10
N ASP A 118 -4.82 -10.19 -0.33
CA ASP A 118 -4.42 -10.70 -1.65
C ASP A 118 -5.62 -10.74 -2.62
N GLU A 119 -5.37 -10.36 -3.87
CA GLU A 119 -6.34 -10.36 -4.98
C GLU A 119 -7.58 -9.44 -4.83
N ASP A 120 -7.54 -8.43 -3.96
CA ASP A 120 -8.67 -7.53 -3.72
C ASP A 120 -8.68 -6.25 -4.59
N SER A 121 -9.88 -5.67 -4.71
CA SER A 121 -10.06 -4.33 -5.27
C SER A 121 -10.50 -3.37 -4.19
N TYR A 122 -10.03 -2.14 -4.23
CA TYR A 122 -10.32 -1.12 -3.23
C TYR A 122 -10.90 0.12 -3.91
N GLN A 123 -11.80 0.82 -3.21
CA GLN A 123 -12.35 2.10 -3.66
C GLN A 123 -12.17 3.15 -2.57
N LEU A 124 -11.40 4.19 -2.88
CA LEU A 124 -11.29 5.37 -2.03
C LEU A 124 -12.25 6.45 -2.49
N SER A 125 -13.06 6.98 -1.56
CA SER A 125 -14.06 8.00 -1.83
C SER A 125 -14.20 8.99 -0.68
N TYR A 126 -14.84 10.14 -0.95
CA TYR A 126 -15.16 11.13 0.07
C TYR A 126 -16.46 11.86 -0.27
N LYS A 127 -17.05 12.52 0.73
CA LYS A 127 -18.24 13.35 0.49
C LYS A 127 -17.85 14.65 -0.20
N LYS A 128 -18.35 14.86 -1.43
CA LYS A 128 -18.14 16.10 -2.19
C LYS A 128 -18.52 17.35 -1.40
N MET A 129 -17.69 18.37 -1.53
CA MET A 129 -17.84 19.65 -0.83
C MET A 129 -18.47 20.67 -1.78
N ARG A 130 -19.50 21.41 -1.36
CA ARG A 130 -20.18 22.38 -2.22
C ARG A 130 -19.58 23.77 -2.08
N THR A 131 -19.17 24.12 -0.87
CA THR A 131 -18.65 25.45 -0.55
C THR A 131 -17.20 25.41 -0.10
N ILE A 132 -16.56 26.57 -0.13
CA ILE A 132 -15.18 26.68 0.36
C ILE A 132 -15.11 26.42 1.87
N GLU A 133 -16.13 26.77 2.66
CA GLU A 133 -16.15 26.54 4.10
C GLU A 133 -16.14 25.04 4.41
N GLU A 134 -16.94 24.26 3.67
CA GLU A 134 -16.92 22.80 3.75
C GLU A 134 -15.54 22.25 3.36
N ALA A 135 -14.92 22.82 2.31
CA ALA A 135 -13.61 22.39 1.85
C ALA A 135 -12.48 22.69 2.84
N ASN A 136 -12.50 23.88 3.46
CA ASN A 136 -11.56 24.25 4.50
C ASN A 136 -11.75 23.40 5.77
N LYS A 137 -12.97 22.96 6.07
CA LYS A 137 -13.24 22.04 7.19
C LYS A 137 -12.68 20.65 6.87
N PHE A 138 -12.91 20.16 5.65
CA PHE A 138 -12.37 18.89 5.18
C PHE A 138 -10.84 18.88 5.17
N ASP A 139 -10.18 19.97 4.74
CA ASP A 139 -8.70 20.03 4.72
C ASP A 139 -8.08 19.87 6.12
N LYS A 140 -8.80 20.28 7.16
CA LYS A 140 -8.36 20.19 8.56
C LYS A 140 -8.70 18.84 9.20
N SER A 141 -9.84 18.28 8.82
CA SER A 141 -10.36 17.02 9.37
C SER A 141 -11.04 16.25 8.24
N PRO A 142 -10.23 15.59 7.38
CA PRO A 142 -10.75 14.87 6.23
C PRO A 142 -11.54 13.64 6.67
N THR A 143 -12.58 13.32 5.90
CA THR A 143 -13.40 12.12 6.12
C THR A 143 -13.45 11.34 4.82
N PHE A 144 -12.74 10.21 4.80
CA PHE A 144 -12.71 9.28 3.67
C PHE A 144 -13.48 8.01 3.99
N THR A 145 -13.86 7.31 2.94
CA THR A 145 -14.37 5.95 2.99
C THR A 145 -13.53 5.11 2.05
N LEU A 146 -12.89 4.09 2.60
CA LEU A 146 -12.18 3.06 1.87
C LEU A 146 -13.03 1.78 1.96
N THR A 147 -13.38 1.20 0.81
CA THR A 147 -14.10 -0.08 0.76
C THR A 147 -13.34 -1.10 -0.08
N ASP A 148 -13.53 -2.37 0.21
CA ASP A 148 -13.04 -3.47 -0.62
C ASP A 148 -13.98 -3.77 -1.82
N GLY A 149 -13.71 -4.85 -2.55
CA GLY A 149 -14.46 -5.26 -3.74
C GLY A 149 -15.85 -5.82 -3.40
N SER A 150 -16.08 -6.19 -2.14
CA SER A 150 -17.37 -6.61 -1.62
C SER A 150 -18.22 -5.42 -1.13
N GLY A 151 -17.60 -4.24 -1.01
CA GLY A 151 -18.23 -3.01 -0.53
C GLY A 151 -18.15 -2.84 0.98
N GLU A 152 -17.39 -3.69 1.67
CA GLU A 152 -17.18 -3.60 3.11
C GLU A 152 -16.12 -2.54 3.44
N PRO A 153 -16.27 -1.80 4.56
CA PRO A 153 -15.31 -0.76 4.94
C PRO A 153 -13.98 -1.36 5.39
N VAL A 154 -12.88 -0.75 4.93
CA VAL A 154 -11.50 -1.12 5.29
C VAL A 154 -10.92 -0.08 6.24
N ASP A 155 -10.29 -0.54 7.32
CA ASP A 155 -9.63 0.33 8.28
C ASP A 155 -8.35 0.96 7.70
N PHE A 156 -8.14 2.25 8.01
CA PHE A 156 -6.95 2.98 7.58
C PHE A 156 -6.55 4.05 8.59
N ASP A 157 -5.26 4.35 8.63
CA ASP A 157 -4.71 5.52 9.29
C ASP A 157 -4.58 6.68 8.29
N LEU A 158 -4.81 7.90 8.75
CA LEU A 158 -4.78 9.08 7.91
C LEU A 158 -4.00 10.22 8.56
N VAL A 159 -3.09 10.82 7.83
CA VAL A 159 -2.31 11.95 8.31
C VAL A 159 -2.35 13.07 7.29
N VAL A 160 -2.70 14.27 7.73
CA VAL A 160 -2.65 15.46 6.87
C VAL A 160 -1.27 16.09 7.00
N LEU A 161 -0.54 16.13 5.90
CA LEU A 161 0.76 16.79 5.85
C LEU A 161 0.56 18.27 5.51
N PRO A 162 1.13 19.19 6.31
CA PRO A 162 0.96 20.62 6.09
C PRO A 162 1.56 20.99 4.72
N LYS A 163 0.93 21.92 4.00
CA LYS A 163 1.46 22.38 2.71
C LYS A 163 2.92 22.83 2.87
N SER A 164 3.82 22.18 2.14
CA SER A 164 5.22 22.60 2.06
C SER A 164 5.27 23.96 1.34
N GLY A 165 6.22 24.82 1.71
CA GLY A 165 6.30 26.21 1.25
C GLY A 165 6.40 26.40 -0.28
N PHE A 166 6.40 27.66 -0.71
CA PHE A 166 6.30 28.14 -2.10
C PHE A 166 5.16 27.49 -2.90
N GLN A 167 4.01 28.16 -2.90
CA GLN A 167 2.80 27.80 -3.65
C GLN A 167 3.14 27.60 -5.14
N GLY A 168 3.38 26.37 -5.58
CA GLY A 168 3.65 26.06 -6.98
C GLY A 168 4.51 24.83 -7.25
N PHE A 169 5.34 24.39 -6.29
CA PHE A 169 6.20 23.21 -6.46
C PHE A 169 6.18 22.34 -5.20
N ASN A 170 5.14 21.52 -5.07
CA ASN A 170 5.09 20.52 -4.01
C ASN A 170 5.86 19.27 -4.44
N ASP A 171 7.01 19.02 -3.80
CA ASP A 171 7.70 17.74 -3.91
C ASP A 171 7.11 16.77 -2.88
N TYR A 172 5.98 16.15 -3.24
CA TYR A 172 5.24 15.26 -2.35
C TYR A 172 6.05 14.02 -1.95
N GLU A 173 6.91 13.50 -2.83
CA GLU A 173 7.81 12.39 -2.51
C GLU A 173 8.76 12.78 -1.37
N LYS A 174 9.47 13.91 -1.50
CA LYS A 174 10.34 14.41 -0.42
C LYS A 174 9.58 14.68 0.87
N GLN A 175 8.35 15.16 0.77
CA GLN A 175 7.51 15.43 1.92
C GLN A 175 7.16 14.14 2.69
N VAL A 176 6.73 13.09 1.98
CA VAL A 176 6.42 11.78 2.57
C VAL A 176 7.68 11.13 3.15
N VAL A 177 8.81 11.16 2.44
CA VAL A 177 10.08 10.63 2.95
C VAL A 177 10.52 11.36 4.22
N SER A 178 10.35 12.68 4.27
CA SER A 178 10.67 13.47 5.47
C SER A 178 9.75 13.10 6.64
N TYR A 179 8.45 12.91 6.37
CA TYR A 179 7.48 12.47 7.37
C TYR A 179 7.82 11.07 7.93
N ASN A 180 8.06 10.08 7.06
CA ASN A 180 8.38 8.72 7.48
C ASN A 180 9.64 8.67 8.36
N LYS A 181 10.67 9.49 8.06
CA LYS A 181 11.85 9.63 8.95
C LYS A 181 11.50 10.15 10.35
N LEU A 182 10.53 11.06 10.46
CA LEU A 182 10.09 11.57 11.76
C LEU A 182 9.28 10.51 12.52
N VAL A 183 8.49 9.69 11.82
CA VAL A 183 7.78 8.52 12.37
C VAL A 183 8.78 7.51 12.90
N ASP A 184 9.79 7.15 12.10
CA ASP A 184 10.86 6.22 12.49
C ASP A 184 11.67 6.73 13.70
N ALA A 185 11.85 8.04 13.79
CA ALA A 185 12.48 8.70 14.95
C ALA A 185 11.56 8.81 16.17
N GLY A 186 10.29 8.39 16.08
CA GLY A 186 9.30 8.48 17.16
C GLY A 186 8.82 9.91 17.47
N THR A 187 9.00 10.84 16.54
CA THR A 187 8.72 12.28 16.74
C THR A 187 7.54 12.79 15.91
N ALA A 188 7.00 11.98 15.00
CA ALA A 188 5.82 12.33 14.23
C ALA A 188 4.54 12.17 15.08
N SER A 189 3.66 13.17 15.02
CA SER A 189 2.31 13.07 15.56
C SER A 189 1.37 12.50 14.49
N THR A 190 0.80 11.32 14.74
CA THR A 190 -0.27 10.74 13.92
C THR A 190 -1.63 11.22 14.45
N MET A 191 -2.44 11.82 13.59
CA MET A 191 -3.86 12.03 13.87
C MET A 191 -4.59 10.75 13.45
N ALA A 192 -4.67 9.74 14.33
CA ALA A 192 -5.48 8.56 14.04
C ALA A 192 -6.91 9.03 13.70
N ALA A 193 -7.43 8.63 12.52
CA ALA A 193 -8.80 8.90 12.12
C ALA A 193 -9.72 8.04 12.98
N ALA A 194 -10.06 8.55 14.16
CA ALA A 194 -11.02 7.91 15.04
C ALA A 194 -12.39 7.85 14.34
N ALA A 195 -12.92 6.64 14.26
CA ALA A 195 -14.32 6.39 13.94
C ALA A 195 -15.24 7.32 14.73
N VAL A 196 -16.29 7.78 14.06
CA VAL A 196 -17.36 8.65 14.58
C VAL A 196 -17.82 8.28 15.99
N SER A 197 -17.35 9.02 17.00
CA SER A 197 -18.15 9.49 18.15
C SER A 197 -17.35 10.44 19.06
N ALA A 198 -18.03 11.51 19.48
CA ALA A 198 -17.71 12.48 20.54
C ALA A 198 -16.81 13.71 20.21
N VAL A 199 -17.47 14.88 20.27
CA VAL A 199 -16.93 16.24 20.58
C VAL A 199 -16.37 16.22 22.03
N PRO A 200 -15.27 16.90 22.43
CA PRO A 200 -14.92 18.35 22.32
C PRO A 200 -13.43 18.61 21.97
N SER A 201 -12.80 19.79 21.87
CA SER A 201 -13.10 21.23 21.87
C SER A 201 -11.85 21.95 21.32
N ALA A 202 -11.96 23.25 21.03
CA ALA A 202 -10.92 24.15 20.53
C ALA A 202 -9.56 24.09 21.25
N ASP A 203 -8.47 23.88 20.51
CA ASP A 203 -7.10 23.96 21.08
C ASP A 203 -5.99 24.44 20.13
N SER A 204 -6.32 25.27 19.15
CA SER A 204 -5.30 25.90 18.29
C SER A 204 -4.60 27.10 18.96
N MET A 205 -5.13 27.61 20.09
CA MET A 205 -4.51 28.70 20.86
C MET A 205 -3.67 28.23 22.05
N ALA A 206 -3.88 27.01 22.56
CA ALA A 206 -3.14 26.49 23.71
C ALA A 206 -1.69 26.12 23.37
N LEU A 207 -1.42 25.61 22.16
CA LEU A 207 -0.06 25.22 21.75
C LEU A 207 0.93 26.40 21.80
N SER A 208 0.48 27.61 21.42
CA SER A 208 1.33 28.81 21.46
C SER A 208 1.54 29.37 22.88
N ALA A 209 0.54 29.19 23.76
CA ALA A 209 0.62 29.61 25.16
C ALA A 209 1.49 28.65 25.98
N ASP A 210 1.43 27.36 25.68
CA ASP A 210 2.22 26.32 26.34
C ASP A 210 3.71 26.46 26.01
N ILE A 211 4.07 26.66 24.73
CA ILE A 211 5.48 26.88 24.32
C ILE A 211 6.08 28.12 25.00
N LYS A 212 5.35 29.24 25.10
CA LYS A 212 5.81 30.45 25.80
C LYS A 212 6.03 30.19 27.29
N THR A 213 5.13 29.42 27.90
CA THR A 213 5.19 29.10 29.33
C THR A 213 6.36 28.16 29.63
N GLN A 214 6.61 27.17 28.78
CA GLN A 214 7.73 26.25 28.93
C GLN A 214 9.07 26.96 28.69
N PHE A 215 9.18 27.81 27.66
CA PHE A 215 10.39 28.59 27.39
C PHE A 215 10.76 29.54 28.55
N SER A 216 9.76 30.15 29.19
CA SER A 216 9.96 31.08 30.31
C SER A 216 10.43 30.39 31.60
N LYS A 217 10.25 29.06 31.72
CA LYS A 217 10.70 28.26 32.87
C LYS A 217 12.15 27.77 32.75
N LEU A 218 12.74 27.85 31.57
CA LEU A 218 14.13 27.45 31.34
C LEU A 218 15.14 28.47 31.91
N SER A 219 16.31 28.00 32.30
CA SER A 219 17.43 28.86 32.68
C SER A 219 17.98 29.64 31.48
N ARG A 220 18.80 30.67 31.73
CA ARG A 220 19.36 31.51 30.65
C ARG A 220 20.17 30.70 29.63
N ASP A 221 20.91 29.69 30.08
CA ASP A 221 21.75 28.85 29.22
C ASP A 221 20.89 27.91 28.35
N GLU A 222 19.84 27.33 28.92
CA GLU A 222 18.89 26.48 28.20
C GLU A 222 18.06 27.28 27.19
N GLN A 223 17.66 28.50 27.53
CA GLN A 223 17.01 29.42 26.59
C GLN A 223 17.90 29.72 25.38
N GLN A 224 19.21 29.90 25.59
CA GLN A 224 20.15 30.15 24.49
C GLN A 224 20.33 28.93 23.59
N GLN A 225 20.39 27.72 24.16
CA GLN A 225 20.49 26.48 23.38
C GLN A 225 19.23 26.26 22.56
N PHE A 226 18.06 26.46 23.18
CA PHE A 226 16.77 26.41 22.49
C PHE A 226 16.72 27.41 21.33
N MET A 227 17.18 28.65 21.53
CA MET A 227 17.20 29.65 20.46
C MET A 227 18.18 29.31 19.33
N GLN A 228 19.34 28.75 19.64
CA GLN A 228 20.30 28.30 18.63
C GLN A 228 19.74 27.15 17.79
N TRP A 229 19.08 26.19 18.43
CA TRP A 229 18.39 25.11 17.74
C TRP A 229 17.26 25.65 16.84
N ALA A 230 16.45 26.58 17.35
CA ALA A 230 15.34 27.18 16.59
C ALA A 230 15.83 27.96 15.36
N MET A 231 16.95 28.69 15.48
CA MET A 231 17.55 29.40 14.34
C MET A 231 18.14 28.46 13.28
N GLN A 232 18.69 27.31 13.69
CA GLN A 232 19.24 26.31 12.74
C GLN A 232 18.14 25.53 12.01
N ASN A 233 16.94 25.44 12.60
CA ASN A 233 15.81 24.68 12.06
C ASN A 233 14.70 25.60 11.49
N LEU A 234 14.97 26.90 11.38
CA LEU A 234 14.09 27.85 10.72
C LEU A 234 14.16 27.57 9.20
N LYS A 235 13.08 27.06 8.61
CA LYS A 235 12.93 26.88 7.16
C LYS A 235 12.24 28.08 6.53
#